data_AF-A0A936VJ34-F1
#
_entry.id   AF-A0A936VJ34-F1
#
_cell.length_a   1.000
_cell.length_b   1.000
_cell.length_c   1.000
_cell.angle_alpha   90.00
_cell.angle_beta   90.00
_cell.angle_gamma   90.00
#
_symmetry.space_group_name_H-M   'P 1'
#
loop_
_entity.id
_entity.type
_entity.pdbx_description
1 polymer ?
#
loop_
_entity_poly.entity_id
_entity_poly.type
_entity_poly.pdbx_seq_one_letter_code
_entity_poly.pdbx_strand_id
1 'polypeptide(L)'
;MLHRQLPRVCACALALLVLGGPALAGPPAALTPRVYLPATQAIWPLNDLLAQDYAASTYQFLNPPGHLDARLAADCRRSRSYGLRIEYSFSGPGNGGWVATWEHSPTLHIDVSSYSTLIMWAKGSAPNGFHIGLKDAAERESKAETQPRVSLSPAEWRRVAVPLSAFVAAAGPVDLKNIKNVNIGVNASHGAGSICIDNISFGRPLDEVYLNDDGGQEFDFLNPPGSLAHSYSAECRRNNTAGLHVAYSFTAGGNGGWGVHWDHAPYRHFDATPFGALGMWVKGSAPNGFHIGLKDTTGHEVKAEARDYLAVSASEWRKLSVPLGAFADANGPVEPAFVQNINVGFNASHGLGDICIADVAFE
;
A
#
# COMPACT_ATOMS: atom_id res chain seq x y z
N MET A 1 43.70 64.72 -20.70
CA MET A 1 44.79 65.36 -19.92
C MET A 1 44.23 65.80 -18.57
N LEU A 2 45.05 65.74 -17.52
CA LEU A 2 44.74 66.00 -16.08
C LEU A 2 43.84 64.96 -15.39
N HIS A 3 44.02 64.59 -14.12
CA HIS A 3 45.14 64.57 -13.18
C HIS A 3 44.66 63.71 -11.98
N ARG A 4 45.60 63.11 -11.24
CA ARG A 4 45.37 62.32 -10.02
C ARG A 4 44.64 63.12 -8.94
N GLN A 5 43.91 62.43 -8.05
CA GLN A 5 44.22 62.42 -6.61
C GLN A 5 43.46 61.33 -5.83
N LEU A 6 44.21 60.64 -4.95
CA LEU A 6 43.76 59.74 -3.89
C LEU A 6 43.17 60.54 -2.72
N PRO A 7 42.47 59.85 -1.80
CA PRO A 7 42.99 59.90 -0.42
C PRO A 7 43.12 58.53 0.25
N ARG A 8 44.06 58.52 1.21
CA ARG A 8 44.45 57.45 2.13
C ARG A 8 43.58 57.48 3.40
N VAL A 9 43.29 56.30 3.98
CA VAL A 9 43.24 55.99 5.43
C VAL A 9 43.57 54.48 5.56
N CYS A 10 44.72 54.04 6.08
CA CYS A 10 45.03 53.62 7.48
C CYS A 10 43.96 52.69 8.13
N ALA A 11 44.23 51.62 8.87
CA ALA A 11 45.41 50.82 9.23
C ALA A 11 44.91 49.55 9.96
N CYS A 12 45.72 48.49 9.95
CA CYS A 12 45.79 47.38 10.93
C CYS A 12 44.52 46.59 11.33
N ALA A 13 44.46 45.33 10.87
CA ALA A 13 44.03 44.22 11.74
C ALA A 13 44.78 42.93 11.34
N LEU A 14 45.50 42.41 12.31
CA LEU A 14 46.32 41.20 12.30
C LEU A 14 45.40 39.96 12.18
N ALA A 15 45.47 39.24 11.06
CA ALA A 15 44.78 37.95 10.94
C ALA A 15 45.64 36.87 11.60
N LEU A 16 45.21 36.40 12.76
CA LEU A 16 45.76 35.25 13.48
C LEU A 16 45.43 33.98 12.68
N LEU A 17 46.46 33.34 12.14
CA LEU A 17 46.36 32.03 11.48
C LEU A 17 46.18 30.97 12.58
N VAL A 18 44.93 30.57 12.87
CA VAL A 18 44.66 29.40 13.71
C VAL A 18 44.82 28.16 12.85
N LEU A 19 45.90 27.43 13.08
CA LEU A 19 46.13 26.08 12.57
C LEU A 19 45.03 25.16 13.12
N GLY A 20 44.11 24.74 12.25
CA GLY A 20 43.10 23.73 12.57
C GLY A 20 43.76 22.39 12.87
N GLY A 21 43.65 21.94 14.12
CA GLY A 21 44.03 20.59 14.52
C GLY A 21 43.07 19.54 13.94
N PRO A 22 43.51 18.27 13.85
CA PRO A 22 42.70 17.18 13.32
C PRO A 22 41.46 16.96 14.20
N ALA A 23 40.29 16.92 13.58
CA ALA A 23 39.05 16.51 14.23
C ALA A 23 39.24 15.10 14.81
N LEU A 24 39.21 15.00 16.13
CA LEU A 24 39.20 13.72 16.83
C LEU A 24 37.94 12.97 16.40
N ALA A 25 38.12 11.90 15.63
CA ALA A 25 37.06 10.93 15.40
C ALA A 25 36.59 10.40 16.76
N GLY A 26 35.38 10.77 17.15
CA GLY A 26 34.74 10.22 18.34
C GLY A 26 34.68 8.69 18.24
N PRO A 27 34.69 7.97 19.38
CA PRO A 27 34.58 6.53 19.36
C PRO A 27 33.31 6.11 18.60
N PRO A 28 33.36 5.02 17.81
CA PRO A 28 32.18 4.51 17.12
C PRO A 28 31.08 4.25 18.16
N ALA A 29 29.87 4.74 17.87
CA ALA A 29 28.72 4.53 18.74
C ALA A 29 28.60 3.02 19.04
N ALA A 30 28.51 2.68 20.33
CA ALA A 30 28.37 1.30 20.76
C ALA A 30 27.12 0.68 20.10
N LEU A 31 27.31 -0.46 19.43
CA LEU A 31 26.21 -1.19 18.79
C LEU A 31 25.18 -1.57 19.84
N THR A 32 23.93 -1.16 19.64
CA THR A 32 22.80 -1.52 20.50
C THR A 32 22.54 -3.04 20.38
N PRO A 33 22.43 -3.78 21.50
CA PRO A 33 22.21 -5.21 21.45
C PRO A 33 20.88 -5.54 20.76
N ARG A 34 20.92 -6.42 19.76
CA ARG A 34 19.72 -7.00 19.13
C ARG A 34 19.21 -8.13 20.03
N VAL A 35 17.96 -8.04 20.46
CA VAL A 35 17.30 -9.13 21.19
C VAL A 35 16.48 -9.94 20.19
N TYR A 36 16.99 -11.11 19.83
CA TYR A 36 16.29 -12.04 18.95
C TYR A 36 15.21 -12.78 19.75
N LEU A 37 13.98 -12.81 19.22
CA LEU A 37 12.93 -13.65 19.76
C LEU A 37 13.13 -15.09 19.26
N PRO A 38 12.97 -16.12 20.10
CA PRO A 38 13.13 -17.50 19.66
C PRO A 38 12.12 -17.83 18.55
N ALA A 39 12.58 -18.54 17.51
CA ALA A 39 11.80 -18.81 16.29
C ALA A 39 10.43 -19.46 16.55
N THR A 40 10.28 -20.20 17.65
CA THR A 40 9.03 -20.84 18.07
C THR A 40 7.98 -19.88 18.65
N GLN A 41 8.37 -18.66 19.03
CA GLN A 41 7.49 -17.59 19.52
C GLN A 41 7.25 -16.47 18.49
N ALA A 42 7.87 -16.54 17.31
CA ALA A 42 7.81 -15.49 16.28
C ALA A 42 6.71 -15.68 15.23
N ILE A 43 6.02 -16.81 15.26
CA ILE A 43 5.04 -17.19 14.25
C ILE A 43 3.67 -16.65 14.71
N TRP A 44 2.73 -16.40 13.80
CA TRP A 44 1.27 -16.28 14.05
C TRP A 44 0.53 -14.93 13.83
N PRO A 45 1.14 -13.72 13.78
CA PRO A 45 0.49 -12.56 13.13
C PRO A 45 0.86 -12.38 11.65
N LEU A 46 1.82 -13.16 11.16
CA LEU A 46 2.47 -12.97 9.85
C LEU A 46 2.22 -14.14 8.88
N ASN A 47 1.17 -14.95 9.08
CA ASN A 47 1.06 -16.21 8.31
C ASN A 47 1.05 -16.03 6.80
N ASP A 48 0.60 -14.90 6.23
CA ASP A 48 0.66 -14.73 4.77
C ASP A 48 2.02 -14.21 4.30
N LEU A 49 2.70 -13.39 5.12
CA LEU A 49 4.07 -12.93 4.89
C LEU A 49 5.11 -14.06 5.07
N LEU A 50 4.85 -15.00 5.97
CA LEU A 50 5.74 -16.10 6.34
C LEU A 50 5.34 -17.46 5.76
N ALA A 51 4.11 -17.63 5.25
CA ALA A 51 3.76 -18.84 4.50
C ALA A 51 4.54 -18.95 3.20
N GLN A 52 5.05 -17.82 2.67
CA GLN A 52 5.87 -17.81 1.46
C GLN A 52 7.30 -18.29 1.71
N ASP A 53 7.82 -18.16 2.94
CA ASP A 53 9.13 -18.68 3.32
C ASP A 53 9.19 -18.86 4.84
N TYR A 54 9.29 -20.12 5.28
CA TYR A 54 9.32 -20.56 6.69
C TYR A 54 10.53 -20.04 7.51
N ALA A 55 11.26 -19.03 7.05
CA ALA A 55 12.60 -18.70 7.54
C ALA A 55 12.82 -17.23 7.94
N ALA A 56 11.77 -16.40 8.06
CA ALA A 56 11.98 -15.09 8.65
C ALA A 56 12.23 -15.19 10.16
N SER A 57 13.22 -14.43 10.66
CA SER A 57 13.44 -14.20 12.08
C SER A 57 12.81 -12.87 12.50
N THR A 58 12.49 -12.72 13.77
CA THR A 58 12.01 -11.44 14.31
C THR A 58 12.89 -10.96 15.45
N TYR A 59 13.05 -9.64 15.56
CA TYR A 59 13.76 -9.01 16.67
C TYR A 59 13.20 -7.62 16.93
N GLN A 60 13.48 -7.11 18.12
CA GLN A 60 13.26 -5.71 18.46
C GLN A 60 14.58 -4.97 18.57
N PHE A 61 14.58 -3.68 18.23
CA PHE A 61 15.70 -2.79 18.45
C PHE A 61 15.25 -1.58 19.27
N LEU A 62 16.15 -1.10 20.13
CA LEU A 62 15.93 0.07 20.96
C LEU A 62 17.19 0.94 20.89
N ASN A 63 17.02 2.19 20.49
CA ASN A 63 18.02 3.25 20.54
C ASN A 63 17.60 4.24 21.64
N PRO A 64 18.24 4.17 22.83
CA PRO A 64 17.88 5.01 23.98
C PRO A 64 18.00 6.52 23.71
N PRO A 65 17.31 7.38 24.48
CA PRO A 65 16.50 7.04 25.65
C PRO A 65 15.04 6.69 25.31
N GLY A 66 14.45 5.79 26.08
CA GLY A 66 13.05 5.41 25.93
C GLY A 66 12.76 3.99 26.39
N HIS A 67 11.52 3.57 26.14
CA HIS A 67 11.02 2.23 26.40
C HIS A 67 10.38 1.68 25.13
N LEU A 68 10.64 0.40 24.86
CA LEU A 68 9.98 -0.37 23.83
C LEU A 68 9.78 -1.80 24.35
N ASP A 69 8.55 -2.28 24.24
CA ASP A 69 8.21 -3.69 24.43
C ASP A 69 7.36 -4.15 23.24
N ALA A 70 7.95 -5.00 22.40
CA ALA A 70 7.27 -5.62 21.27
C ALA A 70 7.11 -7.12 21.51
N ARG A 71 5.87 -7.58 21.64
CA ARG A 71 5.53 -8.98 21.97
C ARG A 71 4.29 -9.45 21.25
N LEU A 72 4.17 -10.77 21.05
CA LEU A 72 2.91 -11.36 20.64
C LEU A 72 1.93 -11.37 21.82
N ALA A 73 0.69 -10.97 21.58
CA ALA A 73 -0.31 -10.87 22.63
C ALA A 73 -1.71 -11.32 22.16
N ALA A 74 -2.38 -12.14 22.98
CA ALA A 74 -3.69 -12.72 22.66
C ALA A 74 -4.83 -11.69 22.73
N ASP A 75 -4.65 -10.62 23.49
CA ASP A 75 -5.60 -9.48 23.56
C ASP A 75 -5.39 -8.47 22.41
N CYS A 76 -4.42 -8.74 21.55
CA CYS A 76 -3.98 -7.88 20.46
C CYS A 76 -4.29 -8.48 19.08
N ARG A 77 -5.36 -9.28 18.99
CA ARG A 77 -5.72 -10.02 17.76
C ARG A 77 -6.97 -9.47 17.07
N ARG A 78 -7.04 -9.67 15.75
CA ARG A 78 -8.20 -9.41 14.91
C ARG A 78 -8.86 -10.70 14.43
N SER A 79 -8.11 -11.60 13.80
CA SER A 79 -8.68 -12.79 13.15
C SER A 79 -8.09 -14.13 13.63
N ARG A 80 -6.92 -14.12 14.30
CA ARG A 80 -6.19 -15.34 14.70
C ARG A 80 -5.83 -15.36 16.18
N SER A 81 -5.07 -16.36 16.64
CA SER A 81 -4.78 -16.58 18.06
C SER A 81 -4.03 -15.42 18.76
N TYR A 82 -3.16 -14.68 18.03
CA TYR A 82 -2.30 -13.61 18.56
C TYR A 82 -2.08 -12.51 17.52
N GLY A 83 -1.85 -11.28 17.97
CA GLY A 83 -1.29 -10.19 17.15
C GLY A 83 -0.01 -9.60 17.75
N LEU A 84 0.67 -8.72 17.02
CA LEU A 84 1.86 -8.01 17.49
C LEU A 84 1.44 -6.79 18.31
N ARG A 85 1.80 -6.77 19.59
CA ARG A 85 1.64 -5.62 20.49
C ARG A 85 2.97 -4.88 20.60
N ILE A 86 2.94 -3.57 20.41
CA ILE A 86 4.09 -2.67 20.61
C ILE A 86 3.67 -1.63 21.64
N GLU A 87 4.33 -1.60 22.79
CA GLU A 87 4.20 -0.57 23.83
C GLU A 87 5.46 0.28 23.84
N TYR A 88 5.32 1.60 23.71
CA TYR A 88 6.46 2.47 23.52
C TYR A 88 6.32 3.82 24.23
N SER A 89 7.45 4.37 24.64
CA SER A 89 7.56 5.72 25.20
C SER A 89 8.97 6.25 24.96
N PHE A 90 9.12 7.21 24.06
CA PHE A 90 10.42 7.79 23.73
C PHE A 90 10.52 9.25 24.20
N SER A 91 11.72 9.64 24.58
CA SER A 91 12.08 11.03 24.85
C SER A 91 13.34 11.40 24.06
N GLY A 92 13.53 12.68 23.76
CA GLY A 92 14.72 13.15 23.03
C GLY A 92 14.89 12.47 21.66
N PRO A 93 16.10 12.01 21.29
CA PRO A 93 16.37 11.38 20.00
C PRO A 93 16.04 9.87 19.95
N GLY A 94 15.42 9.32 20.99
CA GLY A 94 15.18 7.89 21.12
C GLY A 94 14.26 7.33 20.03
N ASN A 95 14.54 6.09 19.62
CA ASN A 95 13.70 5.34 18.69
C ASN A 95 13.80 3.83 18.92
N GLY A 96 12.88 3.09 18.34
CA GLY A 96 12.89 1.64 18.41
C GLY A 96 11.87 1.04 17.46
N GLY A 97 11.78 -0.27 17.45
CA GLY A 97 10.79 -0.95 16.63
C GLY A 97 10.92 -2.45 16.67
N TRP A 98 10.02 -3.06 15.92
CA TRP A 98 9.99 -4.49 15.67
C TRP A 98 10.33 -4.76 14.20
N VAL A 99 11.05 -5.84 13.93
CA VAL A 99 11.53 -6.19 12.59
C VAL A 99 11.24 -7.66 12.31
N ALA A 100 10.70 -7.94 11.13
CA ALA A 100 10.76 -9.25 10.48
C ALA A 100 11.86 -9.23 9.41
N THR A 101 12.82 -10.15 9.50
CA THR A 101 13.99 -10.21 8.63
C THR A 101 14.17 -11.59 8.02
N TRP A 102 14.53 -11.63 6.74
CA TRP A 102 14.88 -12.85 6.01
C TRP A 102 16.38 -13.11 5.98
N GLU A 103 17.18 -12.39 6.77
CA GLU A 103 18.65 -12.55 6.90
C GLU A 103 19.12 -13.98 7.22
N HIS A 104 18.24 -14.84 7.74
CA HIS A 104 18.55 -16.23 8.05
C HIS A 104 17.81 -17.24 7.15
N SER A 105 17.08 -16.74 6.15
CA SER A 105 16.44 -17.59 5.15
C SER A 105 17.45 -18.08 4.11
N PRO A 106 17.20 -19.20 3.42
CA PRO A 106 18.09 -19.69 2.36
C PRO A 106 18.33 -18.68 1.24
N THR A 107 17.32 -17.87 0.92
CA THR A 107 17.37 -16.81 -0.11
C THR A 107 17.94 -15.50 0.43
N LEU A 108 17.94 -15.30 1.76
CA LEU A 108 18.29 -14.05 2.46
C LEU A 108 17.33 -12.86 2.20
N HIS A 109 16.30 -13.06 1.38
CA HIS A 109 15.34 -12.05 0.94
C HIS A 109 14.04 -12.70 0.43
N ILE A 110 13.02 -11.88 0.19
CA ILE A 110 11.80 -12.26 -0.53
C ILE A 110 11.61 -11.40 -1.79
N ASP A 111 10.97 -11.98 -2.81
CA ASP A 111 10.52 -11.27 -4.01
C ASP A 111 9.06 -10.87 -3.83
N VAL A 112 8.82 -9.56 -3.70
CA VAL A 112 7.49 -8.96 -3.61
C VAL A 112 7.16 -8.08 -4.80
N SER A 113 7.90 -8.23 -5.90
CA SER A 113 7.76 -7.37 -7.09
C SER A 113 6.46 -7.57 -7.87
N SER A 114 5.72 -8.65 -7.60
CA SER A 114 4.38 -8.91 -8.11
C SER A 114 3.27 -8.22 -7.32
N TYR A 115 3.58 -7.64 -6.16
CA TYR A 115 2.66 -6.94 -5.28
C TYR A 115 2.74 -5.42 -5.49
N SER A 116 1.72 -4.70 -5.04
CA SER A 116 1.66 -3.24 -5.12
C SER A 116 1.62 -2.55 -3.78
N THR A 117 1.22 -3.24 -2.72
CA THR A 117 0.86 -2.60 -1.45
C THR A 117 1.33 -3.46 -0.28
N LEU A 118 1.89 -2.84 0.77
CA LEU A 118 2.07 -3.48 2.06
C LEU A 118 0.84 -3.17 2.92
N ILE A 119 0.20 -4.19 3.44
CA ILE A 119 -1.09 -4.14 4.13
C ILE A 119 -0.91 -4.68 5.54
N MET A 120 -1.58 -4.07 6.50
CA MET A 120 -1.75 -4.60 7.85
C MET A 120 -3.02 -4.04 8.49
N TRP A 121 -3.49 -4.65 9.57
CA TRP A 121 -4.50 -4.07 10.44
C TRP A 121 -3.83 -3.51 11.67
N ALA A 122 -4.25 -2.33 12.12
CA ALA A 122 -3.74 -1.70 13.31
C ALA A 122 -4.85 -1.08 14.16
N LYS A 123 -4.71 -1.15 15.48
CA LYS A 123 -5.46 -0.35 16.46
C LYS A 123 -4.52 0.10 17.56
N GLY A 124 -4.88 1.13 18.31
CA GLY A 124 -4.08 1.54 19.46
C GLY A 124 -4.16 3.01 19.81
N SER A 125 -3.37 3.38 20.82
CA SER A 125 -3.24 4.74 21.35
C SER A 125 -1.97 5.42 20.84
N ALA A 126 -1.74 5.40 19.52
CA ALA A 126 -0.60 6.03 18.87
C ALA A 126 -1.06 7.33 18.17
N PRO A 127 -1.10 8.47 18.90
CA PRO A 127 -1.78 9.69 18.43
C PRO A 127 -1.17 10.28 17.17
N ASN A 128 0.12 10.00 16.94
CA ASN A 128 0.91 10.52 15.83
C ASN A 128 1.31 9.42 14.83
N GLY A 129 0.67 8.24 14.88
CA GLY A 129 0.98 7.12 13.98
C GLY A 129 2.26 6.36 14.34
N PHE A 130 2.82 5.70 13.33
CA PHE A 130 4.08 4.95 13.37
C PHE A 130 4.71 4.88 11.97
N HIS A 131 5.94 4.37 11.87
CA HIS A 131 6.58 4.12 10.58
C HIS A 131 6.43 2.65 10.17
N ILE A 132 6.23 2.43 8.89
CA ILE A 132 6.43 1.13 8.25
C ILE A 132 7.67 1.26 7.36
N GLY A 133 8.63 0.36 7.49
CA GLY A 133 9.87 0.38 6.74
C GLY A 133 10.09 -0.88 5.92
N LEU A 134 10.69 -0.70 4.74
CA LEU A 134 11.21 -1.79 3.91
C LEU A 134 12.71 -1.59 3.73
N LYS A 135 13.46 -2.69 3.82
CA LYS A 135 14.88 -2.72 3.50
C LYS A 135 15.16 -3.83 2.50
N ASP A 136 15.92 -3.54 1.45
CA ASP A 136 16.38 -4.55 0.51
C ASP A 136 17.76 -5.13 0.88
N ALA A 137 18.18 -6.15 0.13
CA ALA A 137 19.46 -6.83 0.31
C ALA A 137 20.69 -5.93 0.04
N ALA A 138 20.50 -4.78 -0.62
CA ALA A 138 21.53 -3.76 -0.82
C ALA A 138 21.57 -2.73 0.33
N GLU A 139 20.89 -3.00 1.44
CA GLU A 139 20.77 -2.14 2.62
C GLU A 139 20.07 -0.79 2.33
N ARG A 140 19.36 -0.66 1.21
CA ARG A 140 18.52 0.51 0.97
C ARG A 140 17.27 0.40 1.82
N GLU A 141 17.10 1.35 2.73
CA GLU A 141 15.95 1.42 3.61
C GLU A 141 15.11 2.65 3.29
N SER A 142 13.80 2.45 3.17
CA SER A 142 12.83 3.53 3.10
C SER A 142 11.71 3.30 4.11
N LYS A 143 11.15 4.39 4.63
CA LYS A 143 10.09 4.39 5.64
C LYS A 143 8.93 5.22 5.16
N ALA A 144 7.72 4.71 5.35
CA ALA A 144 6.48 5.41 5.12
C ALA A 144 5.80 5.69 6.46
N GLU A 145 5.35 6.93 6.63
CA GLU A 145 4.52 7.35 7.75
C GLU A 145 3.09 6.81 7.59
N THR A 146 2.52 6.29 8.68
CA THR A 146 1.10 5.91 8.68
C THR A 146 0.17 7.11 8.82
N GLN A 147 0.67 8.26 9.29
CA GLN A 147 -0.08 9.50 9.25
C GLN A 147 0.30 10.36 8.04
N PRO A 148 -0.65 11.12 7.46
CA PRO A 148 -2.07 11.23 7.86
C PRO A 148 -2.96 10.10 7.32
N ARG A 149 -2.39 9.02 6.75
CA ARG A 149 -3.14 7.96 6.05
C ARG A 149 -4.18 7.26 6.94
N VAL A 150 -3.83 6.99 8.19
CA VAL A 150 -4.71 6.31 9.15
C VAL A 150 -4.57 6.93 10.55
N SER A 151 -5.68 7.43 11.09
CA SER A 151 -5.78 7.77 12.52
C SER A 151 -6.18 6.51 13.30
N LEU A 152 -5.36 6.06 14.24
CA LEU A 152 -5.66 4.89 15.07
C LEU A 152 -6.54 5.26 16.27
N SER A 153 -7.37 4.31 16.71
CA SER A 153 -8.05 4.36 18.01
C SER A 153 -7.85 3.05 18.76
N PRO A 154 -7.93 3.03 20.11
CA PRO A 154 -7.86 1.78 20.86
C PRO A 154 -9.06 0.84 20.65
N ALA A 155 -10.20 1.39 20.22
CA ALA A 155 -11.47 0.67 20.13
C ALA A 155 -11.65 -0.04 18.78
N GLU A 156 -11.04 0.46 17.72
CA GLU A 156 -11.35 0.07 16.34
C GLU A 156 -10.10 -0.38 15.60
N TRP A 157 -10.17 -1.59 15.02
CA TRP A 157 -9.19 -2.05 14.05
C TRP A 157 -9.35 -1.27 12.75
N ARG A 158 -8.26 -0.67 12.28
CA ARG A 158 -8.20 0.07 11.03
C ARG A 158 -7.14 -0.54 10.13
N ARG A 159 -7.46 -0.65 8.86
CA ARG A 159 -6.52 -1.15 7.87
C ARG A 159 -5.51 -0.05 7.54
N VAL A 160 -4.24 -0.41 7.53
CA VAL A 160 -3.12 0.42 7.07
C VAL A 160 -2.63 -0.17 5.74
N ALA A 161 -2.67 0.66 4.70
CA ALA A 161 -2.26 0.30 3.35
C ALA A 161 -1.20 1.28 2.87
N VAL A 162 -0.01 0.78 2.55
CA VAL A 162 1.09 1.60 2.03
C VAL A 162 1.48 1.08 0.66
N PRO A 163 1.25 1.87 -0.41
CA PRO A 163 1.74 1.52 -1.74
C PRO A 163 3.25 1.27 -1.70
N LEU A 164 3.73 0.19 -2.30
CA LEU A 164 5.16 -0.14 -2.37
C LEU A 164 5.96 0.95 -3.10
N SER A 165 5.29 1.72 -3.96
CA SER A 165 5.83 2.92 -4.59
C SER A 165 6.19 4.06 -3.63
N ALA A 166 5.65 4.06 -2.40
CA ALA A 166 5.99 5.04 -1.37
C ALA A 166 7.37 4.80 -0.73
N PHE A 167 7.96 3.61 -0.92
CA PHE A 167 9.24 3.24 -0.32
C PHE A 167 10.41 3.65 -1.23
N VAL A 168 10.64 4.96 -1.32
CA VAL A 168 11.78 5.54 -2.02
C VAL A 168 12.84 5.97 -1.00
N ALA A 169 14.04 5.43 -1.09
CA ALA A 169 15.18 5.85 -0.27
C ALA A 169 15.97 6.96 -0.96
N ALA A 170 16.86 7.63 -0.22
CA ALA A 170 17.76 8.64 -0.81
C ALA A 170 18.66 8.07 -1.91
N ALA A 171 19.02 6.78 -1.81
CA ALA A 171 19.80 6.04 -2.80
C ALA A 171 18.95 5.45 -3.95
N GLY A 172 17.66 5.80 -4.03
CA GLY A 172 16.70 5.28 -5.01
C GLY A 172 15.61 4.40 -4.41
N PRO A 173 14.66 3.90 -5.23
CA PRO A 173 13.61 3.00 -4.77
C PRO A 173 14.19 1.70 -4.21
N VAL A 174 13.51 1.16 -3.19
CA VAL A 174 13.81 -0.17 -2.63
C VAL A 174 13.59 -1.23 -3.72
N ASP A 175 14.52 -2.18 -3.85
CA ASP A 175 14.36 -3.29 -4.81
C ASP A 175 13.40 -4.35 -4.27
N LEU A 176 12.18 -4.33 -4.80
CA LEU A 176 11.10 -5.23 -4.41
C LEU A 176 11.39 -6.71 -4.71
N LYS A 177 12.38 -7.04 -5.56
CA LYS A 177 12.78 -8.44 -5.78
C LYS A 177 13.64 -9.01 -4.66
N ASN A 178 14.23 -8.14 -3.85
CA ASN A 178 15.27 -8.51 -2.89
C ASN A 178 14.97 -7.91 -1.51
N ILE A 179 13.73 -7.96 -1.03
CA ILE A 179 13.36 -7.41 0.28
C ILE A 179 13.98 -8.26 1.40
N LYS A 180 14.82 -7.62 2.21
CA LYS A 180 15.55 -8.21 3.33
C LYS A 180 14.78 -8.13 4.64
N ASN A 181 14.07 -7.03 4.90
CA ASN A 181 13.21 -6.91 6.08
C ASN A 181 12.03 -5.95 5.92
N VAL A 182 11.01 -6.20 6.73
CA VAL A 182 9.90 -5.30 7.03
C VAL A 182 10.06 -4.85 8.48
N ASN A 183 9.96 -3.55 8.75
CA ASN A 183 10.01 -3.02 10.11
C ASN A 183 8.81 -2.14 10.46
N ILE A 184 8.41 -2.21 11.73
CA ILE A 184 7.45 -1.30 12.36
C ILE A 184 8.22 -0.46 13.35
N GLY A 185 8.41 0.81 13.03
CA GLY A 185 9.24 1.74 13.78
C GLY A 185 8.44 2.79 14.52
N VAL A 186 8.95 3.19 15.68
CA VAL A 186 8.45 4.29 16.51
C VAL A 186 9.63 5.14 16.99
N ASN A 187 9.39 6.41 17.26
CA ASN A 187 10.40 7.39 17.70
C ASN A 187 9.74 8.45 18.58
N ALA A 188 10.52 9.41 19.07
CA ALA A 188 10.01 10.46 19.94
C ALA A 188 8.90 11.35 19.34
N SER A 189 8.85 11.56 18.02
CA SER A 189 7.76 12.36 17.42
C SER A 189 6.42 11.62 17.44
N HIS A 190 6.42 10.29 17.60
CA HIS A 190 5.20 9.51 17.75
C HIS A 190 4.59 9.58 19.16
N GLY A 191 5.27 10.21 20.11
CA GLY A 191 4.88 10.27 21.51
C GLY A 191 5.04 8.95 22.25
N ALA A 192 4.17 8.70 23.23
CA ALA A 192 4.06 7.43 23.92
C ALA A 192 2.71 6.78 23.59
N GLY A 193 2.68 5.45 23.51
CA GLY A 193 1.47 4.76 23.10
C GLY A 193 1.57 3.24 23.08
N SER A 194 0.50 2.63 22.59
CA SER A 194 0.43 1.21 22.31
C SER A 194 -0.16 1.00 20.91
N ILE A 195 0.36 0.03 20.17
CA ILE A 195 -0.14 -0.36 18.86
C ILE A 195 -0.33 -1.87 18.87
N CYS A 196 -1.48 -2.30 18.39
CA CYS A 196 -1.76 -3.68 18.02
C CYS A 196 -1.75 -3.79 16.51
N ILE A 197 -1.00 -4.76 15.99
CA ILE A 197 -0.85 -5.02 14.56
C ILE A 197 -1.19 -6.48 14.29
N ASP A 198 -1.97 -6.73 13.25
CA ASP A 198 -2.33 -8.08 12.81
C ASP A 198 -2.39 -8.15 11.28
N ASN A 199 -2.30 -9.37 10.73
CA ASN A 199 -2.38 -9.69 9.30
C ASN A 199 -1.51 -8.79 8.41
N ILE A 200 -0.19 -8.76 8.66
CA ILE A 200 0.75 -8.09 7.75
C ILE A 200 0.90 -8.95 6.48
N SER A 201 0.67 -8.36 5.31
CA SER A 201 0.74 -9.04 4.02
C SER A 201 1.15 -8.08 2.89
N PHE A 202 1.68 -8.64 1.80
CA PHE A 202 1.80 -7.91 0.54
C PHE A 202 0.58 -8.20 -0.31
N GLY A 203 -0.05 -7.12 -0.78
CA GLY A 203 -1.26 -7.16 -1.58
C GLY A 203 -1.02 -6.94 -3.07
N ARG A 204 -1.79 -7.64 -3.90
CA ARG A 204 -1.70 -7.51 -5.36
C ARG A 204 -2.23 -6.16 -5.81
N PRO A 205 -1.93 -5.74 -7.05
CA PRO A 205 -2.57 -4.55 -7.57
C PRO A 205 -4.08 -4.68 -7.57
N LEU A 206 -4.76 -3.55 -7.32
CA LEU A 206 -6.20 -3.46 -7.03
C LEU A 206 -6.64 -4.03 -5.69
N ASP A 207 -5.75 -4.57 -4.84
CA ASP A 207 -6.08 -5.01 -3.47
C ASP A 207 -6.92 -3.96 -2.72
N GLU A 208 -6.69 -2.69 -2.99
CA GLU A 208 -7.46 -1.54 -2.52
C GLU A 208 -8.99 -1.66 -2.70
N VAL A 209 -9.48 -2.31 -3.77
CA VAL A 209 -10.90 -2.64 -4.00
C VAL A 209 -11.41 -3.68 -3.02
N TYR A 210 -10.60 -4.71 -2.77
CA TYR A 210 -11.00 -5.91 -2.03
C TYR A 210 -11.10 -5.67 -0.52
N LEU A 211 -10.84 -4.45 -0.06
CA LEU A 211 -10.29 -4.22 1.29
C LEU A 211 -11.01 -3.18 2.15
N ASN A 212 -12.23 -2.73 1.79
CA ASN A 212 -13.13 -2.16 2.82
C ASN A 212 -13.97 -3.22 3.53
N ASP A 213 -14.02 -4.46 3.04
CA ASP A 213 -14.51 -5.62 3.78
C ASP A 213 -13.65 -6.82 3.40
N ASP A 214 -12.95 -7.42 4.38
CA ASP A 214 -12.09 -8.59 4.15
C ASP A 214 -12.79 -9.61 3.23
N GLY A 215 -12.14 -10.04 2.14
CA GLY A 215 -12.59 -11.21 1.39
C GLY A 215 -13.33 -10.95 0.09
N GLY A 216 -13.19 -9.76 -0.51
CA GLY A 216 -13.39 -9.63 -1.95
C GLY A 216 -12.49 -10.64 -2.69
N GLN A 217 -12.99 -11.25 -3.76
CA GLN A 217 -12.26 -12.18 -4.62
C GLN A 217 -12.43 -11.80 -6.09
N GLU A 218 -11.39 -12.02 -6.89
CA GLU A 218 -11.46 -11.85 -8.34
C GLU A 218 -12.36 -12.92 -8.96
N PHE A 219 -13.10 -12.52 -9.97
CA PHE A 219 -13.76 -13.45 -10.88
C PHE A 219 -13.67 -12.95 -12.31
N ASP A 220 -13.67 -13.89 -13.25
CA ASP A 220 -13.89 -13.64 -14.66
C ASP A 220 -15.16 -14.36 -15.12
N PHE A 221 -15.75 -13.86 -16.20
CA PHE A 221 -16.83 -14.54 -16.88
C PHE A 221 -16.63 -14.43 -18.39
N LEU A 222 -16.98 -15.49 -19.10
CA LEU A 222 -16.86 -15.57 -20.55
C LEU A 222 -18.04 -16.34 -21.14
N ASN A 223 -18.79 -15.67 -22.00
CA ASN A 223 -19.89 -16.21 -22.79
C ASN A 223 -19.53 -16.10 -24.28
N PRO A 224 -19.12 -17.19 -24.94
CA PRO A 224 -18.75 -17.19 -26.36
C PRO A 224 -19.89 -16.74 -27.30
N PRO A 225 -19.59 -16.26 -28.52
CA PRO A 225 -18.26 -16.20 -29.14
C PRO A 225 -17.45 -14.96 -28.77
N GLY A 226 -16.14 -15.14 -28.60
CA GLY A 226 -15.21 -14.06 -28.30
C GLY A 226 -14.03 -14.54 -27.46
N SER A 227 -13.23 -13.59 -26.99
CA SER A 227 -12.08 -13.83 -26.14
C SER A 227 -11.93 -12.73 -25.10
N LEU A 228 -11.51 -13.12 -23.92
CA LEU A 228 -11.07 -12.25 -22.84
C LEU A 228 -9.72 -12.76 -22.34
N ALA A 229 -8.76 -11.86 -22.19
CA ALA A 229 -7.51 -12.12 -21.50
C ALA A 229 -7.23 -10.96 -20.55
N HIS A 230 -6.78 -11.25 -19.33
CA HIS A 230 -6.36 -10.23 -18.39
C HIS A 230 -5.12 -10.67 -17.61
N SER A 231 -4.32 -9.70 -17.21
CA SER A 231 -3.15 -9.93 -16.37
C SER A 231 -2.74 -8.65 -15.64
N TYR A 232 -2.07 -8.78 -14.50
CA TYR A 232 -1.40 -7.64 -13.90
C TYR A 232 -0.05 -7.44 -14.57
N SER A 233 0.16 -6.27 -15.18
CA SER A 233 1.33 -6.00 -16.01
C SER A 233 2.05 -4.71 -15.64
N ALA A 234 3.38 -4.73 -15.75
CA ALA A 234 4.22 -3.55 -15.59
C ALA A 234 4.03 -2.52 -16.73
N GLU A 235 3.55 -2.95 -17.90
CA GLU A 235 3.17 -2.05 -19.01
C GLU A 235 1.88 -1.28 -18.67
N CYS A 236 1.11 -1.84 -17.75
CA CYS A 236 -0.13 -1.31 -17.24
C CYS A 236 0.05 -0.46 -15.97
N ARG A 237 1.23 0.12 -15.79
CA ARG A 237 1.62 0.78 -14.53
C ARG A 237 1.10 2.21 -14.41
N ARG A 238 0.57 2.54 -13.23
CA ARG A 238 0.25 3.90 -12.80
C ARG A 238 0.83 4.14 -11.41
N ASN A 239 1.49 5.27 -11.20
CA ASN A 239 2.12 5.62 -9.90
C ASN A 239 3.05 4.53 -9.33
N ASN A 240 3.79 3.84 -10.20
CA ASN A 240 4.64 2.67 -9.89
C ASN A 240 3.91 1.40 -9.41
N THR A 241 2.59 1.39 -9.40
CA THR A 241 1.75 0.22 -9.15
C THR A 241 1.36 -0.42 -10.48
N ALA A 242 1.54 -1.74 -10.62
CA ALA A 242 1.03 -2.47 -11.78
C ALA A 242 -0.50 -2.33 -11.86
N GLY A 243 -1.06 -2.31 -13.05
CA GLY A 243 -2.51 -2.25 -13.26
C GLY A 243 -3.02 -3.55 -13.87
N LEU A 244 -4.34 -3.70 -13.91
CA LEU A 244 -5.01 -4.75 -14.64
C LEU A 244 -5.02 -4.41 -16.13
N HIS A 245 -4.26 -5.17 -16.91
CA HIS A 245 -4.34 -5.17 -18.36
C HIS A 245 -5.45 -6.11 -18.81
N VAL A 246 -6.33 -5.66 -19.69
CA VAL A 246 -7.47 -6.41 -20.21
C VAL A 246 -7.50 -6.29 -21.74
N ALA A 247 -7.37 -7.41 -22.43
CA ALA A 247 -7.55 -7.52 -23.87
C ALA A 247 -8.84 -8.30 -24.16
N TYR A 248 -9.70 -7.75 -25.02
CA TYR A 248 -11.00 -8.34 -25.33
C TYR A 248 -11.32 -8.28 -26.83
N SER A 249 -12.11 -9.25 -27.28
CA SER A 249 -12.67 -9.28 -28.63
C SER A 249 -13.97 -10.08 -28.62
N PHE A 250 -15.09 -9.39 -28.78
CA PHE A 250 -16.43 -10.00 -28.76
C PHE A 250 -17.18 -9.72 -30.04
N THR A 251 -17.93 -10.74 -30.50
CA THR A 251 -18.74 -10.67 -31.72
C THR A 251 -20.11 -11.31 -31.47
N ALA A 252 -21.08 -11.03 -32.34
CA ALA A 252 -22.43 -11.60 -32.27
C ALA A 252 -23.09 -11.45 -30.88
N GLY A 253 -23.44 -12.55 -30.20
CA GLY A 253 -24.05 -12.54 -28.87
C GLY A 253 -23.06 -12.67 -27.71
N GLY A 254 -21.75 -12.68 -27.99
CA GLY A 254 -20.75 -12.95 -26.96
C GLY A 254 -20.53 -11.79 -25.99
N ASN A 255 -20.15 -12.14 -24.77
CA ASN A 255 -19.77 -11.20 -23.72
C ASN A 255 -18.80 -11.81 -22.72
N GLY A 256 -18.14 -10.98 -21.93
CA GLY A 256 -17.26 -11.42 -20.85
C GLY A 256 -16.73 -10.25 -20.06
N GLY A 257 -16.02 -10.51 -18.99
CA GLY A 257 -15.47 -9.46 -18.16
C GLY A 257 -14.66 -9.97 -16.99
N TRP A 258 -14.14 -9.02 -16.23
CA TRP A 258 -13.42 -9.23 -14.99
C TRP A 258 -14.13 -8.45 -13.88
N GLY A 259 -14.10 -8.95 -12.66
CA GLY A 259 -14.69 -8.25 -11.52
C GLY A 259 -14.19 -8.71 -10.17
N VAL A 260 -14.74 -8.09 -9.14
CA VAL A 260 -14.52 -8.45 -7.74
C VAL A 260 -15.86 -8.74 -7.10
N HIS A 261 -15.98 -9.89 -6.42
CA HIS A 261 -17.18 -10.29 -5.70
C HIS A 261 -16.87 -10.54 -4.21
N TRP A 262 -17.85 -10.30 -3.35
CA TRP A 262 -17.71 -10.44 -1.90
C TRP A 262 -18.42 -11.68 -1.34
N ASP A 263 -18.77 -12.67 -2.16
CA ASP A 263 -19.54 -13.86 -1.70
C ASP A 263 -18.86 -14.65 -0.56
N HIS A 264 -17.54 -14.50 -0.42
CA HIS A 264 -16.71 -15.14 0.60
C HIS A 264 -16.24 -14.20 1.71
N ALA A 265 -16.61 -12.93 1.68
CA ALA A 265 -16.37 -11.99 2.76
C ALA A 265 -17.18 -12.38 4.02
N PRO A 266 -16.77 -11.97 5.25
CA PRO A 266 -17.49 -12.26 6.48
C PRO A 266 -18.98 -11.88 6.42
N TYR A 267 -19.30 -10.75 5.78
CA TYR A 267 -20.67 -10.28 5.61
C TYR A 267 -21.30 -10.66 4.25
N ARG A 268 -20.53 -11.29 3.36
CA ARG A 268 -20.92 -11.66 1.99
C ARG A 268 -21.35 -10.48 1.09
N HIS A 269 -20.98 -9.27 1.46
CA HIS A 269 -21.21 -8.05 0.71
C HIS A 269 -20.18 -6.99 1.12
N PHE A 270 -20.25 -5.85 0.44
CA PHE A 270 -19.54 -4.62 0.75
C PHE A 270 -20.56 -3.50 0.98
N ASP A 271 -20.40 -2.72 2.05
CA ASP A 271 -21.21 -1.54 2.31
C ASP A 271 -20.62 -0.30 1.60
N ALA A 272 -21.21 0.07 0.48
CA ALA A 272 -20.87 1.24 -0.32
C ALA A 272 -21.62 2.52 0.09
N THR A 273 -22.49 2.48 1.11
CA THR A 273 -23.29 3.63 1.57
C THR A 273 -22.46 4.88 1.92
N PRO A 274 -21.24 4.77 2.49
CA PRO A 274 -20.43 5.94 2.81
C PRO A 274 -19.87 6.70 1.60
N PHE A 275 -19.98 6.15 0.38
CA PHE A 275 -19.32 6.66 -0.81
C PHE A 275 -20.31 7.31 -1.79
N GLY A 276 -19.83 8.24 -2.61
CA GLY A 276 -20.62 8.91 -3.64
C GLY A 276 -20.45 8.32 -5.03
N ALA A 277 -19.32 7.68 -5.32
CA ALA A 277 -19.00 7.15 -6.63
C ALA A 277 -18.14 5.88 -6.61
N LEU A 278 -18.14 5.15 -7.73
CA LEU A 278 -17.13 4.15 -8.07
C LEU A 278 -16.15 4.76 -9.07
N GLY A 279 -14.89 4.91 -8.65
CA GLY A 279 -13.81 5.48 -9.43
C GLY A 279 -12.81 4.42 -9.90
N MET A 280 -12.18 4.67 -11.05
CA MET A 280 -11.01 3.92 -11.52
C MET A 280 -10.21 4.76 -12.52
N TRP A 281 -8.94 4.43 -12.73
CA TRP A 281 -8.14 5.04 -13.78
C TRP A 281 -7.99 4.11 -14.96
N VAL A 282 -8.13 4.67 -16.16
CA VAL A 282 -8.18 3.91 -17.41
C VAL A 282 -7.25 4.51 -18.45
N LYS A 283 -6.53 3.66 -19.17
CA LYS A 283 -5.71 4.00 -20.35
C LYS A 283 -5.85 2.87 -21.38
N GLY A 284 -5.84 3.16 -22.67
CA GLY A 284 -5.81 2.13 -23.72
C GLY A 284 -6.77 2.41 -24.88
N SER A 285 -7.08 1.38 -25.64
CA SER A 285 -7.97 1.41 -26.80
C SER A 285 -9.28 0.68 -26.48
N ALA A 286 -10.32 1.46 -26.19
CA ALA A 286 -11.71 0.98 -26.08
C ALA A 286 -12.62 1.93 -26.88
N PRO A 287 -12.58 1.87 -28.23
CA PRO A 287 -13.21 2.89 -29.09
C PRO A 287 -14.72 2.99 -28.88
N ASN A 288 -15.37 1.90 -28.49
CA ASN A 288 -16.81 1.82 -28.26
C ASN A 288 -17.18 1.84 -26.77
N GLY A 289 -16.22 2.06 -25.86
CA GLY A 289 -16.42 1.97 -24.42
C GLY A 289 -16.40 0.54 -23.89
N PHE A 290 -16.87 0.40 -22.65
CA PHE A 290 -17.05 -0.86 -21.92
C PHE A 290 -18.08 -0.62 -20.79
N HIS A 291 -18.61 -1.69 -20.20
CA HIS A 291 -19.53 -1.59 -19.08
C HIS A 291 -18.81 -1.56 -17.74
N ILE A 292 -19.35 -0.79 -16.80
CA ILE A 292 -19.09 -0.91 -15.36
C ILE A 292 -20.36 -1.45 -14.72
N GLY A 293 -20.30 -2.65 -14.17
CA GLY A 293 -21.41 -3.29 -13.47
C GLY A 293 -21.29 -3.13 -11.96
N LEU A 294 -22.43 -2.89 -11.31
CA LEU A 294 -22.60 -2.99 -9.86
C LEU A 294 -23.77 -3.94 -9.60
N LYS A 295 -23.56 -4.93 -8.73
CA LYS A 295 -24.58 -5.92 -8.37
C LYS A 295 -24.76 -5.98 -6.87
N ASP A 296 -26.00 -6.02 -6.38
CA ASP A 296 -26.30 -6.25 -4.97
C ASP A 296 -26.61 -7.72 -4.64
N THR A 297 -26.74 -8.02 -3.34
CA THR A 297 -27.05 -9.38 -2.85
C THR A 297 -28.45 -9.88 -3.19
N THR A 298 -29.36 -9.03 -3.68
CA THR A 298 -30.68 -9.47 -4.16
C THR A 298 -30.61 -10.08 -5.56
N GLY A 299 -29.48 -9.90 -6.25
CA GLY A 299 -29.27 -10.33 -7.62
C GLY A 299 -29.45 -9.20 -8.64
N HIS A 300 -29.81 -7.99 -8.21
CA HIS A 300 -30.00 -6.86 -9.11
C HIS A 300 -28.65 -6.30 -9.55
N GLU A 301 -28.40 -6.32 -10.86
CA GLU A 301 -27.19 -5.79 -11.49
C GLU A 301 -27.56 -4.69 -12.47
N VAL A 302 -26.92 -3.53 -12.32
CA VAL A 302 -27.04 -2.41 -13.27
C VAL A 302 -25.67 -2.11 -13.87
N LYS A 303 -25.63 -1.82 -15.17
CA LYS A 303 -24.42 -1.50 -15.92
C LYS A 303 -24.45 -0.07 -16.43
N ALA A 304 -23.41 0.68 -16.11
CA ALA A 304 -23.14 2.00 -16.66
C ALA A 304 -22.17 1.88 -17.85
N GLU A 305 -22.37 2.70 -18.88
CA GLU A 305 -21.50 2.76 -20.06
C GLU A 305 -20.33 3.71 -19.81
N ALA A 306 -19.09 3.21 -19.87
CA ALA A 306 -17.89 4.00 -19.56
C ALA A 306 -17.76 5.27 -20.42
N ARG A 307 -18.20 5.18 -21.68
CA ARG A 307 -18.14 6.30 -22.65
C ARG A 307 -19.01 7.49 -22.27
N ASP A 308 -20.01 7.30 -21.41
CA ASP A 308 -20.88 8.38 -20.94
C ASP A 308 -20.18 9.26 -19.89
N TYR A 309 -19.11 8.73 -19.27
CA TYR A 309 -18.35 9.40 -18.21
C TYR A 309 -16.94 9.78 -18.66
N LEU A 310 -16.35 9.02 -19.59
CA LEU A 310 -14.97 9.19 -19.99
C LEU A 310 -14.70 8.74 -21.44
N ALA A 311 -14.07 9.60 -22.22
CA ALA A 311 -13.38 9.21 -23.45
C ALA A 311 -12.01 8.60 -23.12
N VAL A 312 -11.86 7.28 -23.31
CA VAL A 312 -10.62 6.54 -23.05
C VAL A 312 -9.52 7.02 -24.00
N SER A 313 -8.30 7.22 -23.46
CA SER A 313 -7.11 7.62 -24.22
C SER A 313 -6.11 6.48 -24.29
N ALA A 314 -5.57 6.22 -25.48
CA ALA A 314 -4.53 5.22 -25.68
C ALA A 314 -3.19 5.60 -25.02
N SER A 315 -2.90 6.90 -24.90
CA SER A 315 -1.62 7.40 -24.41
C SER A 315 -1.67 7.94 -22.98
N GLU A 316 -2.84 8.28 -22.45
CA GLU A 316 -2.99 8.97 -21.18
C GLU A 316 -3.89 8.21 -20.22
N TRP A 317 -3.44 8.10 -18.97
CA TRP A 317 -4.31 7.68 -17.88
C TRP A 317 -5.36 8.76 -17.61
N ARG A 318 -6.62 8.36 -17.59
CA ARG A 318 -7.74 9.24 -17.27
C ARG A 318 -8.59 8.63 -16.18
N LYS A 319 -9.09 9.48 -15.27
CA LYS A 319 -9.97 9.04 -14.19
C LYS A 319 -11.39 8.90 -14.72
N LEU A 320 -11.94 7.71 -14.59
CA LEU A 320 -13.36 7.38 -14.71
C LEU A 320 -13.96 7.46 -13.31
N SER A 321 -15.10 8.15 -13.17
CA SER A 321 -15.85 8.22 -11.91
C SER A 321 -17.33 8.12 -12.24
N VAL A 322 -17.96 7.05 -11.76
CA VAL A 322 -19.37 6.75 -11.99
C VAL A 322 -20.12 6.98 -10.67
N PRO A 323 -20.99 7.99 -10.57
CA PRO A 323 -21.79 8.22 -9.36
C PRO A 323 -22.60 6.97 -9.00
N LEU A 324 -22.74 6.65 -7.71
CA LEU A 324 -23.49 5.45 -7.31
C LEU A 324 -24.97 5.51 -7.75
N GLY A 325 -25.54 6.71 -7.83
CA GLY A 325 -26.90 6.91 -8.37
C GLY A 325 -27.06 6.60 -9.86
N ALA A 326 -25.97 6.40 -10.61
CA ALA A 326 -26.03 5.96 -12.00
C ALA A 326 -26.29 4.46 -12.14
N PHE A 327 -26.11 3.67 -11.08
CA PHE A 327 -26.44 2.25 -11.06
C PHE A 327 -27.91 2.06 -10.70
N ALA A 328 -28.79 2.67 -11.51
CA ALA A 328 -30.23 2.55 -11.39
C ALA A 328 -30.87 2.29 -12.76
N ASP A 329 -31.91 1.46 -12.77
CA ASP A 329 -32.71 1.15 -13.95
C ASP A 329 -34.21 1.27 -13.64
N ALA A 330 -35.06 0.74 -14.52
CA ALA A 330 -36.51 0.76 -14.33
C ALA A 330 -37.00 -0.01 -13.08
N ASN A 331 -36.18 -0.91 -12.54
CA ASN A 331 -36.47 -1.68 -11.33
C ASN A 331 -35.96 -1.00 -10.05
N GLY A 332 -35.26 0.13 -10.16
CA GLY A 332 -34.73 0.91 -9.05
C GLY A 332 -33.21 1.03 -9.06
N PRO A 333 -32.62 1.64 -8.01
CA PRO A 333 -31.18 1.63 -7.80
C PRO A 333 -30.69 0.30 -7.24
N VAL A 334 -29.46 -0.07 -7.56
CA VAL A 334 -28.71 -1.10 -6.82
C VAL A 334 -28.55 -0.65 -5.38
N GLU A 335 -28.75 -1.54 -4.41
CA GLU A 335 -28.64 -1.22 -2.99
C GLU A 335 -27.17 -1.11 -2.54
N PRO A 336 -26.66 0.11 -2.26
CA PRO A 336 -25.24 0.31 -1.93
C PRO A 336 -24.85 -0.33 -0.61
N ALA A 337 -25.77 -0.53 0.34
CA ALA A 337 -25.44 -1.19 1.61
C ALA A 337 -25.10 -2.68 1.45
N PHE A 338 -25.46 -3.30 0.32
CA PHE A 338 -25.31 -4.75 0.11
C PHE A 338 -24.71 -5.08 -1.25
N VAL A 339 -23.62 -4.41 -1.65
CA VAL A 339 -22.94 -4.70 -2.91
C VAL A 339 -22.35 -6.12 -2.88
N GLN A 340 -22.79 -6.97 -3.80
CA GLN A 340 -22.28 -8.32 -3.99
C GLN A 340 -21.05 -8.34 -4.90
N ASN A 341 -21.04 -7.56 -5.99
CA ASN A 341 -19.88 -7.44 -6.87
C ASN A 341 -19.82 -6.13 -7.66
N ILE A 342 -18.61 -5.82 -8.11
CA ILE A 342 -18.36 -4.88 -9.21
C ILE A 342 -17.75 -5.64 -10.39
N ASN A 343 -18.01 -5.20 -11.61
CA ASN A 343 -17.35 -5.77 -12.78
C ASN A 343 -17.07 -4.75 -13.87
N VAL A 344 -16.08 -5.06 -14.71
CA VAL A 344 -15.80 -4.41 -15.97
C VAL A 344 -16.10 -5.40 -17.08
N GLY A 345 -17.12 -5.09 -17.89
CA GLY A 345 -17.71 -6.01 -18.84
C GLY A 345 -17.63 -5.55 -20.29
N PHE A 346 -17.53 -6.52 -21.19
CA PHE A 346 -17.42 -6.35 -22.64
C PHE A 346 -18.46 -7.20 -23.35
N ASN A 347 -18.95 -6.74 -24.50
CA ASN A 347 -19.91 -7.46 -25.33
C ASN A 347 -19.63 -7.15 -26.81
N ALA A 348 -20.45 -7.70 -27.70
CA ALA A 348 -20.27 -7.49 -29.14
C ALA A 348 -20.38 -6.03 -29.61
N SER A 349 -21.13 -5.15 -28.92
CA SER A 349 -21.18 -3.73 -29.28
C SER A 349 -19.90 -2.99 -28.90
N HIS A 350 -19.13 -3.49 -27.94
CA HIS A 350 -17.80 -2.97 -27.64
C HIS A 350 -16.75 -3.41 -28.67
N GLY A 351 -16.96 -4.56 -29.31
CA GLY A 351 -16.08 -5.09 -30.34
C GLY A 351 -14.76 -5.60 -29.74
N LEU A 352 -13.64 -5.01 -30.16
CA LEU A 352 -12.30 -5.34 -29.68
C LEU A 352 -11.65 -4.16 -28.98
N GLY A 353 -10.82 -4.45 -27.99
CA GLY A 353 -10.06 -3.44 -27.29
C GLY A 353 -8.97 -4.02 -26.40
N ASP A 354 -8.14 -3.11 -25.91
CA ASP A 354 -6.99 -3.37 -25.06
C ASP A 354 -6.86 -2.20 -24.09
N ILE A 355 -7.19 -2.43 -22.81
CA ILE A 355 -7.21 -1.39 -21.80
C ILE A 355 -6.42 -1.77 -20.56
N CYS A 356 -6.05 -0.74 -19.84
CA CYS A 356 -5.35 -0.75 -18.60
C CYS A 356 -6.20 -0.07 -17.54
N ILE A 357 -6.40 -0.74 -16.40
CA ILE A 357 -7.22 -0.30 -15.28
C ILE A 357 -6.35 -0.26 -14.03
N ALA A 358 -6.42 0.82 -13.27
CA ALA A 358 -5.69 1.00 -12.01
C ALA A 358 -6.54 1.76 -10.98
N ASP A 359 -6.17 1.65 -9.71
CA ASP A 359 -6.75 2.38 -8.57
C ASP A 359 -8.29 2.39 -8.60
N VAL A 360 -8.90 1.21 -8.72
CA VAL A 360 -10.36 1.05 -8.60
C VAL A 360 -10.72 1.27 -7.12
N ALA A 361 -11.69 2.12 -6.83
CA ALA A 361 -12.09 2.45 -5.46
C ALA A 361 -13.50 3.03 -5.40
N PHE A 362 -14.18 2.83 -4.27
CA PHE A 362 -15.33 3.67 -3.91
C PHE A 362 -14.81 4.98 -3.30
N GLU A 363 -15.38 6.11 -3.72
CA GLU A 363 -14.89 7.48 -3.41
C GLU A 363 -15.94 8.39 -2.78
#